data_AF-A0A815NDU8-F1
#
_entry.id   AF-A0A815NDU8-F1
#
_cell.length_a   1.000
_cell.length_b   1.000
_cell.length_c   1.000
_cell.angle_alpha   90.00
_cell.angle_beta   90.00
_cell.angle_gamma   90.00
#
_symmetry.space_group_name_H-M   'P 1'
#
loop_
_entity.id
_entity.type
_entity.pdbx_description
1 polymer ?
#
loop_
_entity_poly.entity_id
_entity_poly.type
_entity_poly.pdbx_seq_one_letter_code
_entity_poly.pdbx_strand_id
1 'polypeptide(L)' 'MTDPLDLPVDLDFDNAGNMYVCESGSHRVQFFALISNKSCSTSKASMRAIPTIFTLSFYYAQYLIAIVLTMLTWFNMELF' A
#
# COMPACT_ATOMS: atom_id res chain seq x y z
N MET A 1 30.52 -1.06 -22.30
CA MET A 1 31.22 -2.33 -21.99
C MET A 1 30.22 -3.23 -21.31
N THR A 2 29.73 -4.25 -22.00
CA THR A 2 28.93 -5.33 -21.40
C THR A 2 29.56 -6.61 -21.89
N ASP A 3 30.42 -7.19 -21.05
CA ASP A 3 31.02 -8.47 -21.37
C ASP A 3 29.94 -9.56 -21.26
N PRO A 4 29.78 -10.42 -22.27
CA PRO A 4 28.78 -11.49 -22.24
C PRO A 4 29.11 -12.51 -21.15
N LEU A 5 28.06 -13.16 -20.62
CA LEU A 5 28.20 -14.21 -19.63
C LEU A 5 28.82 -15.48 -20.25
N ASP A 6 29.69 -16.15 -19.52
CA ASP A 6 30.40 -17.35 -19.98
C ASP A 6 30.32 -18.50 -18.95
N LEU A 7 29.44 -19.45 -19.25
CA LEU A 7 29.07 -20.59 -18.38
C LEU A 7 28.69 -20.12 -16.95
N PRO A 8 27.58 -19.38 -16.79
CA PRO A 8 27.07 -19.02 -15.48
C PRO A 8 26.64 -20.28 -14.71
N VAL A 9 27.16 -20.43 -13.50
CA VAL A 9 26.88 -21.60 -12.65
C VAL A 9 25.94 -21.31 -11.49
N ASP A 10 25.95 -20.07 -11.01
CA ASP A 10 25.11 -19.66 -9.88
C ASP A 10 24.92 -18.14 -9.85
N LEU A 11 23.89 -17.68 -9.14
CA LEU A 11 23.62 -16.28 -8.89
C LEU A 11 23.00 -16.06 -7.50
N ASP A 12 23.34 -14.92 -6.89
CA ASP A 12 22.77 -14.50 -5.59
C ASP A 12 22.61 -12.98 -5.51
N PHE A 13 21.78 -12.53 -4.56
CA PHE A 13 21.46 -11.12 -4.33
C PHE A 13 21.91 -10.67 -2.95
N ASP A 14 22.44 -9.45 -2.85
CA ASP A 14 22.67 -8.80 -1.55
C ASP A 14 21.41 -8.10 -1.00
N ASN A 15 21.48 -7.63 0.25
CA ASN A 15 20.39 -6.87 0.86
C ASN A 15 20.07 -5.54 0.16
N ALA A 16 20.97 -5.01 -0.67
CA ALA A 16 20.75 -3.81 -1.47
C ALA A 16 20.10 -4.14 -2.84
N GLY A 17 19.93 -5.42 -3.16
CA GLY A 17 19.37 -5.92 -4.41
C GLY A 17 20.37 -5.98 -5.58
N ASN A 18 21.66 -5.78 -5.32
CA ASN A 18 22.68 -6.00 -6.33
C ASN A 18 22.79 -7.50 -6.63
N MET A 19 23.10 -7.82 -7.89
CA MET A 19 23.17 -9.20 -8.37
C MET A 19 24.63 -9.60 -8.62
N TYR A 20 24.99 -10.77 -8.10
CA TYR A 20 26.29 -11.40 -8.30
C TYR A 20 26.10 -12.66 -9.12
N VAL A 21 26.89 -12.83 -10.18
CA VAL A 21 26.85 -14.02 -11.05
C VAL A 21 28.22 -14.69 -11.04
N CYS A 22 28.25 -15.96 -10.64
CA CYS A 22 29.45 -16.79 -10.68
C CYS A 22 29.57 -17.45 -12.06
N GLU A 23 30.71 -17.29 -12.71
CA GLU A 23 30.97 -17.80 -14.05
C GLU A 23 32.16 -18.75 -14.05
N SER A 24 31.93 -20.01 -14.42
CA SER A 24 32.99 -21.01 -14.43
C SER A 24 33.86 -20.94 -15.69
N GLY A 25 33.33 -20.46 -16.82
CA GLY A 25 34.07 -20.37 -18.08
C GLY A 25 35.12 -19.28 -18.04
N SER A 26 34.74 -18.12 -17.51
CA SER A 26 35.64 -16.97 -17.35
C SER A 26 36.31 -16.87 -15.98
N HIS A 27 36.09 -17.84 -15.08
CA HIS A 27 36.63 -17.88 -13.72
C HIS A 27 36.46 -16.56 -12.93
N ARG A 28 35.33 -15.89 -13.12
CA ARG A 28 35.06 -14.57 -12.56
C ARG A 28 33.72 -14.54 -11.84
N VAL A 29 33.55 -13.51 -11.02
CA VAL A 29 32.26 -13.14 -10.46
C VAL A 29 31.91 -11.76 -11.01
N GLN A 30 30.83 -11.67 -11.78
CA GLN A 30 30.33 -10.39 -12.30
C GLN A 30 29.36 -9.74 -11.32
N PHE A 31 29.48 -8.42 -11.18
CA PHE A 31 28.66 -7.60 -10.31
C PHE A 31 27.73 -6.70 -11.15
N PHE A 32 26.44 -6.76 -10.87
CA PHE A 32 25.42 -5.93 -11.48
C PHE A 32 24.76 -5.08 -10.40
N ALA A 33 25.06 -3.78 -10.44
CA ALA A 33 24.45 -2.82 -9.53
C ALA A 33 22.94 -2.71 -9.84
N LEU A 34 22.12 -2.76 -8.79
CA LEU A 34 20.72 -2.42 -8.93
C LEU A 34 20.60 -0.91 -9.13
N ILE A 35 20.50 -0.50 -10.39
CA ILE A 35 20.14 0.87 -10.71
C ILE A 35 18.63 0.97 -10.48
N SER A 36 18.26 1.57 -9.35
CA SER A 36 16.87 1.96 -9.07
C SER A 36 16.44 3.05 -10.05
N ASN A 37 16.15 2.68 -11.30
CA ASN A 37 15.19 3.42 -12.09
C ASN A 37 13.85 3.19 -11.41
N LYS A 38 13.33 4.23 -10.74
CA LYS A 38 12.05 4.23 -9.99
C LYS A 38 10.84 4.09 -10.92
N SER A 39 10.88 3.15 -11.86
CA SER A 39 9.83 2.80 -12.80
C SER A 39 9.04 1.60 -12.30
N CYS A 40 8.88 1.48 -10.98
CA CYS A 40 7.74 0.80 -10.42
C CYS A 40 7.15 1.77 -9.43
N SER A 41 6.26 2.62 -9.93
CA SER A 41 5.21 3.17 -9.09
C SER A 41 4.39 1.99 -8.60
N THR A 42 4.89 1.29 -7.57
CA THR A 42 3.98 0.68 -6.62
C THR A 42 3.15 1.85 -6.16
N SER A 43 1.94 1.97 -6.71
CA SER A 43 0.87 2.62 -5.99
C SER A 43 0.85 1.89 -4.66
N LYS A 44 1.55 2.44 -3.66
CA LYS A 44 1.02 2.41 -2.31
C LYS A 44 -0.35 3.03 -2.52
N ALA A 45 -1.35 2.20 -2.78
CA ALA A 45 -2.73 2.62 -2.74
C ALA A 45 -2.84 3.15 -1.32
N SER A 46 -2.74 4.46 -1.21
CA SER A 46 -2.84 5.20 0.03
C SER A 46 -4.03 4.59 0.74
N MET A 47 -3.74 3.95 1.87
CA MET A 47 -4.70 3.24 2.70
C MET A 47 -6.02 4.00 2.66
N ARG A 48 -7.10 3.29 2.28
CA ARG A 48 -8.45 3.84 2.12
C ARG A 48 -8.71 4.94 3.14
N ALA A 49 -8.61 6.20 2.71
CA ALA A 49 -9.20 7.29 3.44
C ALA A 49 -10.71 7.06 3.29
N ILE A 50 -11.32 6.38 4.27
CA ILE A 50 -12.77 6.41 4.40
C ILE A 50 -13.09 7.90 4.43
N PRO A 51 -13.84 8.43 3.45
CA PRO A 51 -14.06 9.86 3.35
C PRO A 51 -14.69 10.29 4.66
N THR A 52 -13.97 11.08 5.46
CA THR A 52 -14.41 11.53 6.79
C THR A 52 -15.79 12.20 6.74
N ILE A 53 -16.14 12.75 5.58
CA ILE A 53 -17.45 13.29 5.23
C ILE A 53 -18.58 12.26 5.36
N PHE A 54 -18.37 10.99 4.97
CA PHE A 54 -19.39 9.93 5.07
C PHE A 54 -19.69 9.56 6.53
N THR A 55 -18.66 9.52 7.38
CA THR A 55 -18.82 9.27 8.82
C THR A 55 -19.50 10.45 9.54
N LEU A 56 -19.17 11.69 9.17
CA LEU A 56 -19.79 12.90 9.74
C LEU A 56 -21.27 13.02 9.37
N SER A 57 -21.63 12.77 8.11
CA SER A 57 -23.02 12.85 7.66
C SER A 57 -23.90 11.79 8.31
N PHE A 58 -23.40 10.56 8.45
CA PHE A 58 -24.11 9.47 9.12
C PHE A 58 -24.35 9.77 10.61
N TYR A 59 -23.33 10.24 11.31
CA TYR A 59 -23.45 10.64 12.73
C TYR A 59 -24.48 11.76 12.92
N TYR A 60 -24.42 12.78 12.06
CA TYR A 60 -25.38 13.89 12.09
C TYR A 60 -26.82 13.43 11.83
N ALA A 61 -27.03 12.53 10.86
CA ALA A 61 -28.34 11.97 10.56
C ALA A 61 -28.93 11.18 11.75
N GLN A 62 -28.13 10.33 12.40
CA GLN A 62 -28.56 9.58 13.58
C GLN A 62 -28.93 10.50 14.75
N TYR A 63 -28.15 11.57 14.97
CA TYR A 63 -28.43 12.55 16.00
C TYR A 63 -29.76 13.29 15.78
N LEU A 64 -30.05 13.71 14.55
CA LEU A 64 -31.34 14.33 14.22
C LEU A 64 -32.52 13.37 14.41
N ILE A 65 -32.37 12.10 14.02
CA ILE A 65 -33.40 11.08 14.25
C ILE A 65 -33.66 10.90 15.75
N ALA A 66 -32.61 10.86 16.58
CA ALA A 66 -32.76 10.77 18.03
C ALA A 66 -33.50 11.99 18.63
N ILE A 67 -33.23 13.20 18.13
CA ILE A 67 -33.96 14.40 18.55
C ILE A 67 -35.45 14.30 18.17
N VAL A 68 -35.76 13.90 16.94
CA VAL A 68 -37.17 13.77 16.50
C VAL A 68 -37.90 12.71 17.32
N LEU A 69 -37.26 11.55 17.56
CA LEU A 69 -37.84 10.49 18.36
C LEU A 69 -38.07 10.94 19.81
N THR A 70 -37.10 11.63 20.42
CA THR A 70 -37.27 12.15 21.79
C THR A 70 -38.40 13.17 21.89
N MET A 71 -38.51 14.09 20.93
CA MET A 71 -39.63 15.05 20.87
C MET A 71 -40.98 14.34 20.67
N LEU A 72 -41.02 13.33 19.81
CA LEU A 72 -42.23 12.53 19.58
C LEU A 72 -42.62 11.75 20.84
N THR A 73 -41.65 11.15 21.54
CA THR A 73 -41.92 10.46 22.81
C THR A 73 -42.42 11.43 23.87
N TRP A 74 -41.85 12.62 23.95
CA TRP A 74 -42.26 13.64 24.90
C TRP A 74 -43.69 14.13 24.62
N PHE A 75 -44.01 14.45 23.36
CA PHE A 75 -45.35 14.86 22.94
C PHE A 75 -46.42 13.79 23.22
N ASN A 76 -46.10 12.50 23.01
CA ASN A 76 -47.02 11.41 23.35
C ASN A 76 -47.27 11.28 24.86
N MET A 77 -46.33 11.68 25.73
CA MET A 77 -46.50 11.63 27.18
C MET A 77 -47.32 12.80 27.72
N GLU A 78 -47.39 13.93 27.01
CA GLU A 78 -48.26 15.06 27.38
C GLU A 78 -49.72 14.87 26.94
N LEU A 79 -49.98 13.91 26.05
CA LEU A 79 -51.32 13.58 25.52
C LEU A 79 -52.07 12.51 26.33
N PHE A 80 -51.51 12.06 27.46
CA PHE A 80 -52.14 11.18 28.45
C PHE A 80 -52.20 11.87 29.83
#